data_AF-A0A0Q9U662-F1
#
_entry.id   AF-A0A0Q9U662-F1
#
_cell.length_a   1.000
_cell.length_b   1.000
_cell.length_c   1.000
_cell.angle_alpha   90.00
_cell.angle_beta   90.00
_cell.angle_gamma   90.00
#
_symmetry.space_group_name_H-M   'P 1'
#
loop_
_entity.id
_entity.type
_entity.pdbx_description
1 polymer ?
#
loop_
_entity_poly.entity_id
_entity_poly.type
_entity_poly.pdbx_seq_one_letter_code
_entity_poly.pdbx_strand_id
1 'polypeptide(L)'
;MKKVFVIIIILFVMSIATGCSKQVEKKSEVQVSPLFKSEGYNLQGVEGKIGILAPGGFVANKPNKYMWHFWGTKDELAQTPFKVEAIDLNTGEKHQTLLVGTGTVWEYNYGLGGPNNGADAHLPSSLKLPHSGKWQLDAYLGGNLFGSIVINVS
;
A
#
# COMPACT_ATOMS: atom_id res chain seq x y z
N MET A 1 -31.07 -35.41 -64.57
CA MET A 1 -30.98 -34.03 -64.01
C MET A 1 -30.83 -34.21 -62.50
N LYS A 2 -29.79 -33.80 -61.78
CA LYS A 2 -28.74 -32.78 -61.96
C LYS A 2 -27.38 -33.39 -61.60
N LYS A 3 -26.36 -33.01 -62.36
CA LYS A 3 -24.93 -33.31 -62.11
C LYS A 3 -24.42 -32.38 -61.00
N VAL A 4 -23.23 -32.69 -60.46
CA VAL A 4 -22.12 -31.80 -60.06
C VAL A 4 -21.44 -32.42 -58.83
N PHE A 5 -20.41 -33.23 -59.03
CA PHE A 5 -18.98 -32.93 -59.27
C PHE A 5 -18.18 -33.19 -57.99
N VAL A 6 -17.39 -34.26 -58.10
CA VAL A 6 -16.26 -34.60 -57.26
C VAL A 6 -15.23 -33.46 -57.30
N ILE A 7 -14.28 -33.52 -56.37
CA ILE A 7 -12.84 -33.28 -56.51
C ILE A 7 -12.27 -32.26 -55.47
N ILE A 8 -11.19 -32.73 -54.86
CA ILE A 8 -9.95 -32.07 -54.40
C ILE A 8 -9.81 -31.83 -52.90
N ILE A 9 -9.14 -32.82 -52.30
CA ILE A 9 -8.42 -32.78 -51.03
C ILE A 9 -7.27 -31.76 -51.17
N ILE A 10 -7.25 -30.72 -50.33
CA ILE A 10 -6.07 -29.86 -50.14
C ILE A 10 -5.67 -29.94 -48.67
N LEU A 11 -4.60 -30.70 -48.43
CA LEU A 11 -3.80 -30.67 -47.21
C LEU A 11 -3.13 -29.29 -47.13
N PHE A 12 -3.61 -28.43 -46.24
CA PHE A 12 -2.88 -27.23 -45.83
C PHE A 12 -2.39 -27.43 -44.40
N VAL A 13 -1.23 -28.09 -44.30
CA VAL A 13 -0.39 -28.04 -43.11
C VAL A 13 0.17 -26.62 -43.05
N MET A 14 -0.35 -25.79 -42.15
CA MET A 14 0.29 -24.52 -41.83
C MET A 14 0.52 -24.44 -40.33
N SER A 15 1.80 -24.48 -39.98
CA SER A 15 2.40 -24.48 -38.67
C SER A 15 1.89 -23.31 -37.84
N ILE A 16 1.12 -23.58 -36.80
CA ILE A 16 0.83 -22.60 -35.75
C ILE A 16 2.11 -22.53 -34.90
N ALA A 17 3.04 -21.67 -35.29
CA ALA A 17 4.09 -21.24 -34.40
C ALA A 17 3.41 -20.55 -33.20
N THR A 18 3.37 -21.24 -32.06
CA THR A 18 2.94 -20.67 -30.78
C THR A 18 3.97 -19.62 -30.37
N GLY A 19 3.82 -18.41 -30.92
CA GLY A 19 4.46 -17.22 -30.39
C GLY A 19 3.82 -16.91 -29.05
N CYS A 20 4.45 -17.33 -27.95
CA CYS A 20 4.22 -16.74 -26.65
C CYS A 20 4.59 -15.26 -26.72
N SER A 21 3.65 -14.40 -27.12
CA SER A 21 3.77 -12.99 -26.81
C SER A 21 3.68 -12.88 -25.29
N LYS A 22 4.84 -12.73 -24.63
CA LYS A 22 4.87 -12.19 -23.28
C LYS A 22 4.13 -10.86 -23.35
N GLN A 23 2.91 -10.83 -22.84
CA GLN A 23 2.23 -9.58 -22.54
C GLN A 23 3.12 -8.92 -21.48
N VAL A 24 3.88 -7.92 -21.90
CA VAL A 24 4.57 -7.03 -20.97
C VAL A 24 3.44 -6.28 -20.28
N GLU A 25 3.07 -6.74 -19.09
CA GLU A 25 2.21 -5.98 -18.19
C GLU A 25 2.83 -4.60 -18.04
N LYS A 26 2.12 -3.59 -18.56
CA LYS A 26 2.44 -2.19 -18.38
C LYS A 26 2.39 -1.94 -16.87
N LYS A 27 3.56 -1.94 -16.20
CA LYS A 27 3.72 -1.60 -14.78
C LYS A 27 3.03 -0.25 -14.55
N SER A 28 1.80 -0.30 -14.05
CA SER A 28 1.04 0.89 -13.66
C SER A 28 1.91 1.67 -12.68
N GLU A 29 2.26 2.91 -13.00
CA GLU A 29 3.06 3.72 -12.11
C GLU A 29 2.23 4.01 -10.84
N VAL A 30 2.59 3.35 -9.73
CA VAL A 30 1.91 3.56 -8.45
C VAL A 30 2.13 5.02 -8.03
N GLN A 31 1.03 5.74 -7.83
CA GLN A 31 1.03 7.13 -7.41
C GLN A 31 1.10 7.23 -5.88
N VAL A 32 1.76 8.28 -5.38
CA VAL A 32 1.76 8.58 -3.94
C VAL A 32 0.35 8.94 -3.48
N SER A 33 0.01 8.57 -2.25
CA SER A 33 -1.27 8.96 -1.66
C SER A 33 -1.39 10.47 -1.63
N PRO A 34 -2.59 11.02 -1.93
CA PRO A 34 -2.80 12.46 -1.95
C PRO A 34 -2.64 13.07 -0.56
N LEU A 35 -2.43 14.39 -0.55
CA LEU A 35 -2.57 15.20 0.64
C LEU A 35 -4.04 15.64 0.77
N PHE A 36 -4.57 15.63 1.98
CA PHE A 36 -5.88 16.17 2.32
C PHE A 36 -5.80 16.98 3.62
N LYS A 37 -6.79 17.86 3.84
CA LYS A 37 -6.84 18.71 5.04
C LYS A 37 -7.76 18.10 6.09
N SER A 38 -7.31 18.09 7.35
CA SER A 38 -8.15 17.77 8.50
C SER A 38 -7.82 18.70 9.66
N GLU A 39 -8.82 19.46 10.13
CA GLU A 39 -8.69 20.46 11.21
C GLU A 39 -7.43 21.34 11.11
N GLY A 40 -7.10 21.80 9.89
CA GLY A 40 -5.95 22.69 9.64
C GLY A 40 -4.61 21.99 9.41
N TYR A 41 -4.54 20.66 9.54
CA TYR A 41 -3.36 19.87 9.21
C TYR A 41 -3.44 19.29 7.80
N ASN A 42 -2.30 19.21 7.12
CA ASN A 42 -2.18 18.46 5.87
C ASN A 42 -1.72 17.03 6.20
N LEU A 43 -2.57 16.06 5.90
CA LEU A 43 -2.33 14.64 6.11
C LEU A 43 -2.11 13.97 4.77
N GLN A 44 -1.23 12.97 4.72
CA GLN A 44 -1.07 12.12 3.55
C GLN A 44 -1.82 10.81 3.74
N GLY A 45 -2.64 10.39 2.77
CA GLY A 45 -3.39 9.14 2.89
C GLY A 45 -4.67 9.11 2.07
N VAL A 46 -5.70 8.48 2.61
CA VAL A 46 -7.03 8.35 2.03
C VAL A 46 -8.01 9.10 2.92
N GLU A 47 -8.51 10.23 2.42
CA GLU A 47 -9.46 11.09 3.14
C GLU A 47 -10.67 10.28 3.61
N GLY A 48 -11.07 10.46 4.87
CA GLY A 48 -12.18 9.73 5.49
C GLY A 48 -11.89 8.26 5.82
N LYS A 49 -10.64 7.77 5.65
CA LYS A 49 -10.22 6.44 6.12
C LYS A 49 -8.96 6.48 6.96
N ILE A 50 -7.82 6.85 6.39
CA ILE A 50 -6.53 6.84 7.09
C ILE A 50 -5.63 7.98 6.61
N GLY A 51 -4.93 8.62 7.53
CA GLY A 51 -3.97 9.67 7.22
C GLY A 51 -2.75 9.62 8.13
N ILE A 52 -1.60 10.04 7.62
CA ILE A 52 -0.38 10.22 8.41
C ILE A 52 0.05 11.69 8.35
N LEU A 53 0.24 12.28 9.52
CA LEU A 53 0.85 13.59 9.69
C LEU A 53 2.37 13.40 9.71
N ALA A 54 3.01 13.85 8.62
CA ALA A 54 4.46 13.70 8.40
C ALA A 54 5.09 15.04 8.02
N PRO A 55 5.19 16.00 8.95
CA PRO A 55 5.84 17.29 8.67
C PRO A 55 7.30 17.05 8.28
N GLY A 56 7.69 17.56 7.11
CA GLY A 56 9.03 17.34 6.55
C GLY A 56 9.23 16.00 5.85
N GLY A 57 8.19 15.18 5.74
CA GLY A 57 8.21 13.92 4.97
C GLY A 57 9.01 12.79 5.62
N PHE A 58 9.45 11.86 4.78
CA PHE A 58 10.18 10.66 5.18
C PHE A 58 11.59 10.69 4.61
N VAL A 59 12.58 10.42 5.47
CA VAL A 59 14.00 10.42 5.09
C VAL A 59 14.58 9.05 5.36
N ALA A 60 15.28 8.50 4.37
CA ALA A 60 15.89 7.18 4.46
C ALA A 60 16.84 7.07 5.66
N ASN A 61 16.77 5.94 6.35
CA ASN A 61 17.58 5.58 7.51
C ASN A 61 17.53 6.58 8.69
N LYS A 62 16.58 7.53 8.69
CA LYS A 62 16.42 8.54 9.74
C LYS A 62 15.12 8.28 10.52
N PRO A 63 15.20 7.78 11.77
CA PRO A 63 14.05 7.73 12.66
C PRO A 63 13.35 9.08 12.78
N ASN A 64 12.03 9.09 12.67
CA ASN A 64 11.23 10.28 12.98
C ASN A 64 9.87 9.88 13.56
N LYS A 65 9.22 10.82 14.24
CA LYS A 65 7.90 10.63 14.86
C LYS A 65 6.81 11.11 13.91
N TYR A 66 5.81 10.28 13.75
CA TYR A 66 4.65 10.49 12.88
C TYR A 66 3.37 10.25 13.68
N MET A 67 2.28 10.88 13.25
CA MET A 67 0.97 10.68 13.87
C MET A 67 -0.01 10.11 12.85
N TRP A 68 -0.45 8.89 13.12
CA TRP A 68 -1.51 8.22 12.37
C TRP A 68 -2.87 8.74 12.83
N HIS A 69 -3.78 8.87 11.89
CA HIS A 69 -5.16 9.33 12.06
C HIS A 69 -6.08 8.31 11.38
N PHE A 70 -7.13 7.90 12.07
CA PHE A 70 -8.03 6.82 11.65
C PHE A 70 -9.48 7.32 11.70
N TRP A 71 -10.21 7.12 10.60
CA TRP A 71 -11.65 7.34 10.52
C TRP A 71 -12.34 6.00 10.33
N GLY A 72 -13.20 5.63 11.28
CA GLY A 72 -13.72 4.28 11.33
C GLY A 72 -14.72 4.04 12.45
N THR A 73 -15.32 2.86 12.44
CA THR A 73 -16.28 2.46 13.47
C THR A 73 -15.58 2.16 14.80
N LYS A 74 -16.32 2.25 15.91
CA LYS A 74 -15.80 1.90 17.24
C LYS A 74 -15.23 0.48 17.28
N ASP A 75 -15.86 -0.46 16.58
CA ASP A 75 -15.42 -1.87 16.57
C ASP A 75 -14.11 -2.05 15.81
N GLU A 76 -13.92 -1.36 14.67
CA GLU A 76 -12.64 -1.36 13.94
C GLU A 76 -11.51 -0.73 14.79
N LEU A 77 -11.79 0.42 15.42
CA LEU A 77 -10.80 1.21 16.15
C LEU A 77 -10.42 0.60 17.52
N ALA A 78 -11.25 -0.29 18.05
CA ALA A 78 -10.95 -1.04 19.29
C ALA A 78 -10.00 -2.23 19.07
N GLN A 79 -9.73 -2.61 17.81
CA GLN A 79 -8.90 -3.77 17.50
C GLN A 79 -7.42 -3.51 17.78
N THR A 80 -6.74 -4.52 18.32
CA THR A 80 -5.29 -4.53 18.56
C THR A 80 -4.72 -5.89 18.15
N PRO A 81 -3.44 -5.99 17.77
CA PRO A 81 -2.42 -4.93 17.75
C PRO A 81 -2.55 -3.95 16.57
N PHE A 82 -1.86 -2.80 16.67
CA PHE A 82 -1.58 -1.95 15.52
C PHE A 82 -0.30 -2.43 14.84
N LYS A 83 -0.40 -2.84 13.57
CA LYS A 83 0.71 -3.36 12.79
C LYS A 83 0.92 -2.51 11.54
N VAL A 84 2.18 -2.30 11.14
CA VAL A 84 2.54 -1.67 9.87
C VAL A 84 3.46 -2.58 9.07
N GLU A 85 3.06 -2.90 7.85
CA GLU A 85 3.96 -3.49 6.86
C GLU A 85 4.40 -2.40 5.89
N ALA A 86 5.70 -2.12 5.83
CA ALA A 86 6.27 -1.23 4.82
C ALA A 86 6.70 -2.07 3.61
N ILE A 87 6.08 -1.83 2.46
CA ILE A 87 6.33 -2.55 1.22
C ILE A 87 7.13 -1.65 0.28
N ASP A 88 8.32 -2.09 -0.12
CA ASP A 88 9.09 -1.42 -1.16
C ASP A 88 8.41 -1.67 -2.52
N LEU A 89 7.92 -0.62 -3.17
CA LEU A 89 7.18 -0.76 -4.43
C LEU A 89 8.10 -1.07 -5.64
N ASN A 90 9.42 -1.03 -5.46
CA ASN A 90 10.36 -1.47 -6.48
C ASN A 90 10.55 -3.00 -6.47
N THR A 91 10.66 -3.58 -5.27
CA THR A 91 11.03 -4.99 -5.06
C THR A 91 9.85 -5.87 -4.63
N GLY A 92 8.84 -5.29 -4.01
CA GLY A 92 7.73 -6.00 -3.35
C GLY A 92 8.08 -6.55 -1.97
N GLU A 93 9.30 -6.27 -1.46
CA GLU A 93 9.74 -6.76 -0.15
C GLU A 93 9.02 -6.04 1.01
N LYS A 94 8.74 -6.79 2.07
CA LYS A 94 8.09 -6.30 3.29
C LYS A 94 9.12 -6.05 4.37
N HIS A 95 9.01 -4.90 5.03
CA HIS A 95 9.91 -4.47 6.09
C HIS A 95 9.16 -4.07 7.34
N GLN A 96 9.80 -4.35 8.49
CA GLN A 96 9.46 -3.70 9.75
C GLN A 96 9.86 -2.23 9.68
N THR A 97 8.98 -1.34 10.14
CA THR A 97 9.25 0.10 10.12
C THR A 97 8.96 0.78 11.46
N LEU A 98 8.12 0.20 12.33
CA LEU A 98 7.83 0.75 13.65
C LEU A 98 9.05 0.57 14.56
N LEU A 99 9.35 1.56 15.40
CA LEU A 99 10.51 1.51 16.29
C LEU A 99 10.14 1.20 17.74
N VAL A 100 10.95 0.37 18.39
CA VAL A 100 10.98 0.17 19.86
C VAL A 100 12.44 0.21 20.30
N GLY A 101 12.80 1.21 21.10
CA GLY A 101 14.20 1.50 21.41
C GLY A 101 14.99 1.80 20.14
N THR A 102 16.02 1.00 19.86
CA THR A 102 16.86 1.11 18.66
C THR A 102 16.49 0.14 17.54
N GLY A 103 15.58 -0.81 17.80
CA GLY A 103 15.16 -1.85 16.86
C GLY A 103 13.85 -1.51 16.15
N THR A 104 13.62 -2.19 15.02
CA THR A 104 12.34 -2.18 14.31
C THR A 104 11.46 -3.36 14.73
N VAL A 105 10.15 -3.17 14.71
CA VAL A 105 9.13 -4.19 15.01
C VAL A 105 8.01 -4.13 13.97
N TRP A 106 7.22 -5.20 13.88
CA TRP A 106 6.04 -5.24 13.01
C TRP A 106 4.86 -4.48 13.60
N GLU A 107 4.73 -4.47 14.92
CA GLU A 107 3.50 -4.07 15.59
C GLU A 107 3.70 -3.51 16.99
N TYR A 108 2.70 -2.77 17.44
CA TYR A 108 2.53 -2.26 18.78
C TYR A 108 1.31 -2.92 19.43
N ASN A 109 1.50 -3.48 20.63
CA ASN A 109 0.48 -4.21 21.39
C ASN A 109 -0.39 -3.32 22.29
N TYR A 110 -0.62 -2.06 21.90
CA TYR A 110 -1.47 -1.13 22.64
C TYR A 110 -2.51 -0.49 21.72
N GLY A 111 -3.62 -0.07 22.33
CA GLY A 111 -4.75 0.53 21.61
C GLY A 111 -4.47 1.93 21.07
N LEU A 112 -5.35 2.38 20.19
CA LEU A 112 -5.34 3.74 19.66
C LEU A 112 -5.74 4.75 20.74
N GLY A 113 -5.26 5.98 20.60
CA GLY A 113 -5.79 7.14 21.32
C GLY A 113 -7.16 7.56 20.78
N GLY A 114 -7.85 8.41 21.53
CA GLY A 114 -9.16 8.95 21.13
C GLY A 114 -9.09 9.95 19.96
N PRO A 115 -10.20 10.65 19.67
CA PRO A 115 -10.27 11.60 18.56
C PRO A 115 -9.19 12.69 18.62
N ASN A 116 -8.63 13.05 17.47
CA ASN A 116 -7.64 14.12 17.35
C ASN A 116 -7.56 14.62 15.90
N ASN A 117 -7.35 15.93 15.69
CA ASN A 117 -7.24 16.59 14.38
C ASN A 117 -8.34 16.14 13.38
N GLY A 118 -9.59 16.04 13.84
CA GLY A 118 -10.75 15.65 13.04
C GLY A 118 -10.90 14.14 12.76
N ALA A 119 -9.98 13.30 13.24
CA ALA A 119 -10.09 11.84 13.15
C ALA A 119 -10.78 11.23 14.37
N ASP A 120 -11.35 10.04 14.20
CA ASP A 120 -12.03 9.30 15.28
C ASP A 120 -11.04 8.69 16.28
N ALA A 121 -9.82 8.38 15.82
CA ALA A 121 -8.73 7.89 16.64
C ALA A 121 -7.36 8.31 16.08
N HIS A 122 -6.33 8.27 16.91
CA HIS A 122 -4.95 8.56 16.49
C HIS A 122 -3.93 7.66 17.17
N LEU A 123 -2.73 7.58 16.59
CA LEU A 123 -1.60 6.88 17.19
C LEU A 123 -0.28 7.57 16.83
N PRO A 124 0.49 8.10 17.80
CA PRO A 124 1.87 8.50 17.55
C PRO A 124 2.76 7.25 17.40
N SER A 125 3.64 7.24 16.40
CA SER A 125 4.63 6.18 16.21
C SER A 125 5.96 6.76 15.74
N SER A 126 7.06 6.05 16.03
CA SER A 126 8.35 6.34 15.42
C SER A 126 8.60 5.36 14.29
N LEU A 127 8.90 5.86 13.10
CA LEU A 127 9.17 5.05 11.92
C LEU A 127 10.62 5.20 11.44
N LYS A 128 11.19 4.12 10.89
CA LYS A 128 12.46 4.13 10.16
C LYS A 128 12.35 3.24 8.92
N LEU A 129 12.58 3.83 7.74
CA LEU A 129 12.64 3.12 6.46
C LEU A 129 14.10 3.01 6.01
N PRO A 130 14.54 1.88 5.43
CA PRO A 130 15.96 1.62 5.22
C PRO A 130 16.60 2.45 4.10
N HIS A 131 15.85 2.73 3.02
CA HIS A 131 16.35 3.43 1.84
C HIS A 131 15.27 4.30 1.20
N SER A 132 15.71 5.19 0.30
CA SER A 132 14.83 6.07 -0.48
C SER A 132 14.01 5.26 -1.49
N GLY A 133 12.90 5.84 -1.94
CA GLY A 133 11.99 5.22 -2.89
C GLY A 133 10.51 5.41 -2.56
N LYS A 134 9.67 4.74 -3.34
CA LYS A 134 8.22 4.67 -3.11
C LYS A 134 7.90 3.48 -2.20
N TRP A 135 7.18 3.75 -1.12
CA TRP A 135 6.81 2.74 -0.15
C TRP A 135 5.30 2.75 0.05
N GLN A 136 4.69 1.57 0.12
CA GLN A 136 3.32 1.42 0.61
C GLN A 136 3.37 1.02 2.08
N LEU A 137 2.69 1.78 2.93
CA LEU A 137 2.51 1.48 4.34
C LEU A 137 1.13 0.89 4.54
N ASP A 138 1.05 -0.41 4.75
CA ASP A 138 -0.19 -1.09 5.09
C ASP A 138 -0.37 -1.09 6.60
N ALA A 139 -1.41 -0.41 7.07
CA ALA A 139 -1.77 -0.29 8.47
C ALA A 139 -2.88 -1.29 8.82
N TYR A 140 -2.66 -2.10 9.84
CA TYR A 140 -3.59 -3.11 10.30
C TYR A 140 -4.02 -2.85 11.75
N LEU A 141 -5.28 -3.17 12.06
CA LEU A 141 -5.83 -3.18 13.40
C LEU A 141 -6.42 -4.57 13.68
N GLY A 142 -5.90 -5.27 14.70
CA GLY A 142 -6.30 -6.65 15.01
C GLY A 142 -6.12 -7.63 13.86
N GLY A 143 -5.08 -7.43 13.06
CA GLY A 143 -4.77 -8.27 11.90
C GLY A 143 -5.58 -7.96 10.64
N ASN A 144 -6.59 -7.09 10.71
CA ASN A 144 -7.36 -6.66 9.55
C ASN A 144 -6.72 -5.42 8.92
N LEU A 145 -6.59 -5.40 7.60
CA LEU A 145 -6.10 -4.22 6.88
C LEU A 145 -7.09 -3.08 7.07
N PHE A 146 -6.63 -2.01 7.72
CA PHE A 146 -7.43 -0.82 7.93
C PHE A 146 -7.28 0.15 6.75
N GLY A 147 -6.06 0.34 6.25
CA GLY A 147 -5.81 1.15 5.07
C GLY A 147 -4.34 1.20 4.66
N SER A 148 -4.09 1.71 3.47
CA SER A 148 -2.76 1.79 2.85
C SER A 148 -2.42 3.23 2.49
N ILE A 149 -1.18 3.63 2.76
CA ILE A 149 -0.65 4.96 2.41
C ILE A 149 0.62 4.77 1.58
N VAL A 150 0.63 5.30 0.35
CA VAL A 150 1.83 5.31 -0.50
C VAL A 150 2.59 6.61 -0.27
N ILE A 151 3.86 6.51 0.11
CA ILE A 151 4.73 7.64 0.44
C ILE A 151 5.99 7.63 -0.42
N ASN A 152 6.62 8.81 -0.53
CA ASN A 152 7.99 8.94 -1.00
C ASN A 152 8.92 9.08 0.19
N VAL A 153 10.04 8.36 0.14
CA VAL A 153 11.17 8.48 1.06
C VAL A 153 12.33 9.09 0.30
N SER A 154 12.86 10.21 0.77
CA SER A 154 14.03 10.90 0.21
C SER A 154 15.34 10.38 0.77
#